data_AF-A0A943T5I5-F1
#
_entry.id   AF-A0A943T5I5-F1
#
_cell.length_a   1.000
_cell.length_b   1.000
_cell.length_c   1.000
_cell.angle_alpha   90.00
_cell.angle_beta   90.00
_cell.angle_gamma   90.00
#
_symmetry.space_group_name_H-M   'P 1'
#
loop_
_entity.id
_entity.type
_entity.pdbx_description
1 polymer ?
#
loop_
_entity_poly.entity_id
_entity_poly.type
_entity_poly.pdbx_seq_one_letter_code
_entity_poly.pdbx_strand_id
1 'polypeptide(L)'
;MDALGGEEAARRVFGTVLTDNGPEFSDEDGIAALLGERPGETRLFYCDPMRSDQKGACEKNHVEIRKLVPKGRGYRLDRLEREDAALLMSQINSTPRGALAFMSPIQVFRAAFGEDAERLLDALGVELLGGERLNLTEGYLDEQRAKRGAAPLQG
;
A
#
# COMPACT_ATOMS: atom_id res chain seq x y z
N MET A 1 1.05 16.00 0.72
CA MET A 1 1.53 16.50 2.03
C MET A 1 0.42 16.68 3.05
N ASP A 2 -0.78 17.10 2.64
CA ASP A 2 -1.89 17.39 3.56
C ASP A 2 -2.28 16.23 4.48
N ALA A 3 -2.24 14.99 3.99
CA ALA A 3 -2.57 13.79 4.79
C ALA A 3 -1.59 13.52 5.95
N LEU A 4 -0.30 13.86 5.80
CA LEU A 4 0.74 13.62 6.81
C LEU A 4 1.01 14.83 7.70
N GLY A 5 0.31 15.96 7.47
CA GLY A 5 0.48 17.18 8.26
C GLY A 5 1.73 18.00 7.92
N GLY A 6 2.37 17.73 6.77
CA GLY A 6 3.45 18.57 6.22
C GLY A 6 4.68 17.81 5.74
N GLU A 7 5.67 18.58 5.28
CA GLU A 7 6.91 18.09 4.67
C GLU A 7 7.74 17.22 5.63
N GLU A 8 7.91 17.65 6.88
CA GLU A 8 8.74 16.92 7.84
C GLU A 8 8.20 15.52 8.14
N ALA A 9 6.87 15.36 8.18
CA ALA A 9 6.25 14.06 8.37
C ALA A 9 6.38 13.18 7.12
N ALA A 10 6.20 13.75 5.92
CA ALA A 10 6.48 13.05 4.67
C ALA A 10 7.93 12.56 4.61
N ARG A 11 8.89 13.39 5.02
CA ARG A 11 10.30 13.03 5.09
C ARG A 11 10.61 11.94 6.13
N ARG A 12 9.89 11.89 7.24
CA ARG A 12 10.06 10.80 8.23
C ARG A 12 9.52 9.48 7.70
N VAL A 13 8.31 9.49 7.16
CA VAL A 13 7.62 8.28 6.69
C VAL A 13 8.22 7.74 5.40
N PHE A 14 8.51 8.60 4.44
CA PHE A 14 9.04 8.26 3.12
C PHE A 14 10.51 8.66 3.02
N GLY A 15 11.39 7.86 3.66
CA GLY A 15 12.85 8.05 3.67
C GLY A 15 13.46 8.14 2.27
N THR A 16 13.74 6.97 1.68
CA THR A 16 14.18 6.83 0.30
C THR A 16 13.12 6.04 -0.45
N VAL A 17 12.72 6.53 -1.62
CA VAL A 17 11.70 5.89 -2.46
C VAL A 17 12.35 5.41 -3.75
N LEU A 18 12.25 4.10 -3.97
CA LEU A 18 12.71 3.46 -5.20
C LEU A 18 11.50 3.10 -6.06
N THR A 19 11.47 3.59 -7.29
CA THR A 19 10.42 3.35 -8.28
C THR A 19 10.98 2.62 -9.50
N ASP A 20 10.12 2.15 -10.40
CA ASP A 20 10.57 1.68 -11.72
C ASP A 20 10.47 2.82 -12.75
N ASN A 21 11.05 2.61 -13.93
CA ASN A 21 11.03 3.59 -15.02
C ASN A 21 9.68 3.64 -15.77
N GLY A 22 8.57 3.36 -15.07
CA GLY A 22 7.23 3.45 -15.63
C GLY A 22 6.85 4.90 -15.95
N PRO A 23 6.09 5.15 -17.04
CA PRO A 23 5.68 6.51 -17.41
C PRO A 23 4.82 7.20 -16.33
N GLU A 24 4.15 6.43 -15.46
CA GLU A 24 3.42 6.94 -14.30
C GLU A 24 4.31 7.66 -13.27
N PHE A 25 5.62 7.47 -13.32
CA PHE A 25 6.61 8.11 -12.45
C PHE A 25 7.46 9.16 -13.17
N SER A 26 6.99 9.69 -14.31
CA SER A 26 7.75 10.67 -15.11
C SER A 26 7.74 12.10 -14.56
N ASP A 27 6.82 12.43 -13.65
CA ASP A 27 6.80 13.71 -12.94
C ASP A 27 7.78 13.70 -11.76
N GLU A 28 9.07 13.68 -12.08
CA GLU A 28 10.18 13.61 -11.11
C GLU A 28 10.12 14.75 -10.09
N ASP A 29 9.95 15.99 -10.55
CA ASP A 29 9.89 17.19 -9.71
C ASP A 29 8.67 17.16 -8.77
N GLY A 30 7.51 16.76 -9.28
CA GLY A 30 6.29 16.64 -8.48
C GLY A 30 6.41 15.57 -7.40
N ILE A 31 6.98 14.41 -7.74
CA ILE A 31 7.21 13.32 -6.78
C ILE A 31 8.26 13.74 -5.74
N ALA A 32 9.38 14.32 -6.16
CA ALA A 32 10.43 14.80 -5.25
C ALA A 32 9.87 15.83 -4.25
N ALA A 33 9.04 16.78 -4.73
CA ALA A 33 8.35 17.73 -3.86
C ALA A 33 7.43 17.02 -2.86
N LEU A 34 6.65 16.01 -3.28
CA LEU A 34 5.78 15.25 -2.37
C LEU A 34 6.55 14.45 -1.31
N LEU A 35 7.74 13.96 -1.65
CA LEU A 35 8.66 13.30 -0.72
C LEU A 35 9.37 14.29 0.23
N GLY A 36 9.16 15.60 0.00
CA GLY A 36 9.81 16.66 0.74
C GLY A 36 11.29 16.75 0.44
N GLU A 37 11.73 16.48 -0.78
CA GLU A 37 13.13 16.62 -1.18
C GLU A 37 13.59 18.09 -1.08
N ARG A 38 14.80 18.32 -0.55
CA ARG A 38 15.38 19.65 -0.37
C ARG A 38 16.53 19.87 -1.35
N PRO A 39 16.94 21.13 -1.60
CA PRO A 39 18.07 21.42 -2.48
C PRO A 39 19.33 20.64 -2.06
N GLY A 40 19.88 19.86 -3.00
CA GLY A 40 21.08 19.03 -2.78
C GLY A 40 20.82 17.66 -2.11
N GLU A 41 19.57 17.30 -1.86
CA GLU A 41 19.16 15.96 -1.44
C GLU A 41 18.58 15.19 -2.63
N THR A 42 18.64 13.86 -2.59
CA THR A 42 17.93 13.00 -3.54
C THR A 42 17.24 11.90 -2.76
N ARG A 43 15.91 11.81 -2.87
CA ARG A 43 15.07 10.84 -2.16
C ARG A 43 14.34 9.91 -3.11
N LEU A 44 14.08 10.36 -4.34
CA LEU A 44 13.52 9.53 -5.42
C LEU A 44 14.64 8.86 -6.21
N PHE A 45 14.55 7.55 -6.35
CA PHE A 45 15.49 6.74 -7.13
C PHE A 45 14.70 5.83 -8.07
N TYR A 46 15.36 5.43 -9.16
CA TYR A 46 14.80 4.53 -10.17
C TYR A 46 15.61 3.24 -10.23
N CYS A 47 14.91 2.11 -10.38
CA CYS A 47 15.55 0.82 -10.60
C CYS A 47 16.34 0.79 -11.91
N ASP A 48 17.45 0.05 -11.89
CA ASP A 48 18.18 -0.26 -13.12
C ASP A 48 17.29 -1.08 -14.08
N PRO A 49 17.38 -0.84 -15.40
CA PRO A 49 16.67 -1.64 -16.39
C PRO A 49 16.97 -3.14 -16.22
N MET A 50 15.93 -3.97 -16.18
CA MET A 50 16.02 -5.44 -16.05
C MET A 50 16.55 -5.97 -14.69
N ARG A 51 16.57 -5.17 -13.62
CA ARG A 51 16.92 -5.61 -12.25
C ARG A 51 15.70 -5.80 -11.35
N SER A 52 14.87 -6.79 -11.68
CA SER A 52 13.69 -7.14 -10.85
C SER A 52 14.06 -7.64 -9.45
N ASP A 53 15.30 -8.10 -9.26
CA ASP A 53 15.88 -8.54 -8.00
C ASP A 53 15.97 -7.43 -6.93
N GLN A 54 16.04 -6.16 -7.34
CA GLN A 54 16.03 -5.02 -6.42
C GLN A 54 14.66 -4.80 -5.73
N LYS A 55 13.60 -5.51 -6.14
CA LYS A 55 12.23 -5.39 -5.63
C LYS A 55 11.73 -6.64 -4.90
N GLY A 56 12.62 -7.49 -4.37
CA GLY A 56 12.22 -8.75 -3.71
C GLY A 56 11.21 -8.58 -2.55
N ALA A 57 11.19 -7.44 -1.87
CA ALA A 57 10.15 -7.12 -0.88
C ALA A 57 8.79 -6.78 -1.50
N CYS A 58 8.78 -6.03 -2.61
CA CYS A 58 7.56 -5.72 -3.37
C CYS A 58 6.95 -7.00 -3.96
N GLU A 59 7.77 -7.92 -4.47
CA GLU A 59 7.30 -9.21 -4.97
C GLU A 59 6.57 -10.03 -3.91
N LYS A 60 7.09 -10.06 -2.67
CA LYS A 60 6.41 -10.70 -1.54
C LYS A 60 5.07 -10.01 -1.22
N ASN A 61 5.02 -8.68 -1.21
CA ASN A 61 3.75 -7.96 -1.01
C ASN A 61 2.74 -8.26 -2.14
N HIS A 62 3.19 -8.43 -3.39
CA HIS A 62 2.32 -8.85 -4.47
C HIS A 62 1.73 -10.25 -4.26
N VAL A 63 2.47 -11.17 -3.65
CA VAL A 63 1.94 -12.50 -3.28
C VAL A 63 0.81 -12.37 -2.26
N GLU A 64 0.96 -11.48 -1.28
CA GLU A 64 -0.08 -11.22 -0.29
C GLU A 64 -1.36 -10.63 -0.91
N ILE A 65 -1.21 -9.66 -1.83
CA ILE A 65 -2.34 -9.09 -2.59
C ILE A 65 -3.07 -10.17 -3.39
N ARG A 66 -2.33 -11.10 -4.00
CA ARG A 66 -2.91 -12.18 -4.83
C ARG A 66 -3.74 -13.19 -4.05
N LYS A 67 -3.71 -13.21 -2.71
CA LYS A 67 -4.61 -14.07 -1.91
C LYS A 67 -6.06 -13.63 -2.06
N LEU A 68 -6.29 -12.32 -2.09
CA LEU A 68 -7.63 -11.72 -2.22
C LEU A 68 -7.99 -11.37 -3.65
N VAL A 69 -6.99 -11.05 -4.48
CA VAL A 69 -7.19 -10.71 -5.90
C VAL A 69 -6.25 -11.54 -6.79
N PRO A 70 -6.54 -12.84 -7.00
CA PRO A 70 -5.65 -13.72 -7.75
C PRO A 70 -5.49 -13.30 -9.21
N LYS A 71 -4.26 -13.43 -9.72
CA LYS A 71 -3.95 -13.15 -11.12
C LYS A 71 -4.64 -14.18 -12.03
N GLY A 72 -5.14 -13.72 -13.19
CA GLY A 72 -5.71 -14.60 -14.22
C GLY A 72 -7.11 -15.14 -13.91
N ARG A 73 -7.79 -14.58 -12.89
CA ARG A 73 -9.15 -14.97 -12.49
C ARG A 73 -10.25 -14.00 -12.93
N GLY A 74 -9.97 -13.10 -13.86
CA GLY A 74 -10.95 -12.14 -14.39
C GLY A 74 -11.19 -10.92 -13.51
N TYR A 75 -10.33 -10.64 -12.52
CA TYR A 75 -10.46 -9.45 -11.69
C TYR A 75 -10.23 -8.17 -12.50
N ARG A 76 -11.25 -7.31 -12.51
CA ARG A 76 -11.29 -6.00 -13.16
C ARG A 76 -10.81 -4.93 -12.20
N LEU A 77 -9.49 -4.75 -12.12
CA LEU A 77 -8.86 -3.74 -11.26
C LEU A 77 -9.23 -2.31 -11.68
N ASP A 78 -9.69 -2.10 -12.91
CA ASP A 78 -10.27 -0.85 -13.39
C ASP A 78 -11.57 -0.46 -12.68
N ARG A 79 -12.21 -1.40 -11.97
CA ARG A 79 -13.41 -1.16 -11.12
C ARG A 79 -13.09 -0.98 -9.65
N LEU A 80 -11.81 -1.01 -9.27
CA LEU A 80 -11.39 -0.90 -7.88
C LEU A 80 -11.66 0.53 -7.39
N GLU A 81 -12.48 0.66 -6.36
CA GLU A 81 -12.78 1.94 -5.72
C GLU A 81 -11.87 2.16 -4.50
N ARG A 82 -11.88 3.37 -3.96
CA ARG A 82 -11.04 3.72 -2.80
C ARG A 82 -11.34 2.81 -1.61
N GLU A 83 -12.61 2.51 -1.38
CA GLU A 83 -13.11 1.66 -0.30
C GLU A 83 -12.63 0.21 -0.46
N ASP A 84 -12.48 -0.28 -1.69
CA ASP A 84 -11.91 -1.61 -1.93
C ASP A 84 -10.42 -1.65 -1.68
N ALA A 85 -9.70 -0.63 -2.17
CA ALA A 85 -8.27 -0.52 -1.93
C ALA A 85 -7.98 -0.43 -0.42
N ALA A 86 -8.74 0.39 0.30
CA ALA A 86 -8.67 0.51 1.75
C ALA A 86 -8.94 -0.82 2.46
N LEU A 87 -10.01 -1.52 2.10
CA LEU A 87 -10.33 -2.84 2.66
C LEU A 87 -9.24 -3.86 2.36
N LEU A 88 -8.80 -3.96 1.11
CA LEU A 88 -7.74 -4.87 0.66
C LEU A 88 -6.45 -4.64 1.45
N MET A 89 -6.03 -3.38 1.58
CA MET A 89 -4.84 -3.02 2.34
C MET A 89 -5.02 -3.28 3.84
N SER A 90 -6.21 -3.07 4.40
CA SER A 90 -6.52 -3.38 5.80
C SER A 90 -6.39 -4.86 6.07
N GLN A 91 -6.94 -5.72 5.22
CA GLN A 91 -6.83 -7.18 5.36
C GLN A 91 -5.38 -7.67 5.30
N ILE A 92 -4.64 -7.23 4.27
CA ILE A 92 -3.26 -7.67 4.03
C ILE A 92 -2.30 -7.15 5.10
N ASN A 93 -2.40 -5.88 5.47
CA ASN A 93 -1.46 -5.26 6.40
C ASN A 93 -1.84 -5.46 7.87
N SER A 94 -3.00 -6.05 8.15
CA SER A 94 -3.37 -6.55 9.47
C SER A 94 -3.00 -8.01 9.69
N THR A 95 -2.61 -8.74 8.64
CA THR A 95 -2.21 -10.15 8.75
C THR A 95 -0.81 -10.28 9.38
N PRO A 96 -0.66 -11.03 10.49
CA PRO A 96 0.63 -11.31 11.11
C PRO A 96 1.64 -11.96 10.16
N ARG A 97 2.90 -11.52 10.22
CA ARG A 97 3.98 -12.10 9.41
C ARG A 97 5.07 -12.68 10.29
N GLY A 98 5.46 -13.94 10.06
CA GLY A 98 6.57 -14.56 10.81
C GLY A 98 7.87 -13.78 10.70
N ALA A 99 8.14 -13.17 9.53
CA ALA A 99 9.30 -12.31 9.29
C ALA A 99 9.31 -11.01 10.13
N LEU A 100 8.16 -10.63 10.70
CA LEU A 100 7.99 -9.46 11.57
C LEU A 100 7.75 -9.87 13.03
N ALA A 101 8.34 -10.98 13.46
CA ALA A 101 8.14 -11.55 14.80
C ALA A 101 6.64 -11.75 15.15
N PHE A 102 5.85 -12.17 14.15
CA PHE A 102 4.39 -12.35 14.23
C PHE A 102 3.59 -11.06 14.52
N MET A 103 4.20 -9.88 14.36
CA MET A 103 3.46 -8.62 14.25
C MET A 103 2.90 -8.46 12.83
N SER A 104 1.83 -7.67 12.70
CA SER A 104 1.31 -7.24 11.40
C SER A 104 2.09 -6.03 10.87
N PRO A 105 2.14 -5.81 9.54
CA PRO A 105 2.73 -4.61 8.97
C PRO A 105 2.21 -3.30 9.56
N ILE A 106 0.90 -3.18 9.83
CA ILE A 106 0.34 -1.98 10.47
C ILE A 106 0.90 -1.79 11.88
N GLN A 107 1.03 -2.86 12.67
CA GLN A 107 1.59 -2.75 14.03
C GLN A 107 3.05 -2.29 13.99
N VAL A 108 3.86 -2.84 13.07
CA VAL A 108 5.26 -2.42 12.90
C VAL A 108 5.33 -0.97 12.43
N PHE A 109 4.47 -0.57 11.48
CA PHE A 109 4.42 0.80 10.96
C PHE A 109 4.05 1.82 12.03
N ARG A 110 3.02 1.53 12.84
CA ARG A 110 2.62 2.35 13.99
C ARG A 110 3.73 2.47 15.04
N ALA A 111 4.39 1.36 15.36
CA ALA A 111 5.51 1.37 16.30
C ALA A 111 6.69 2.22 15.82
N ALA A 112 6.94 2.27 14.51
CA ALA A 112 8.04 3.03 13.92
C ALA A 112 7.76 4.54 13.80
N PHE A 113 6.53 4.93 13.47
CA PHE A 113 6.22 6.32 13.08
C PHE A 113 5.13 7.02 13.92
N GLY A 114 4.51 6.32 14.88
CA GLY A 114 3.57 6.93 15.83
C GLY A 114 2.42 7.66 15.16
N GLU A 115 2.20 8.93 15.53
CA GLU A 115 1.12 9.76 14.98
C GLU A 115 1.16 9.92 13.47
N ASP A 116 2.35 9.94 12.86
CA ASP A 116 2.46 10.08 11.40
C ASP A 116 1.92 8.83 10.69
N ALA A 117 2.10 7.64 11.29
CA ALA A 117 1.50 6.42 10.78
C ALA A 117 -0.03 6.46 10.89
N GLU A 118 -0.57 6.91 12.03
CA GLU A 118 -2.03 7.02 12.21
C GLU A 118 -2.65 7.98 11.20
N ARG A 119 -2.06 9.18 11.02
CA ARG A 119 -2.52 10.16 10.04
C ARG A 119 -2.58 9.58 8.62
N LEU A 120 -1.54 8.84 8.22
CA LEU A 120 -1.50 8.23 6.89
C LEU A 120 -2.53 7.11 6.74
N LEU A 121 -2.65 6.23 7.74
CA LEU A 121 -3.60 5.14 7.74
C LEU A 121 -5.04 5.67 7.65
N ASP A 122 -5.37 6.68 8.46
CA ASP A 122 -6.67 7.35 8.46
C ASP A 122 -6.98 7.99 7.10
N ALA A 123 -6.02 8.72 6.53
CA ALA A 123 -6.19 9.36 5.22
C ALA A 123 -6.39 8.35 4.08
N LEU A 124 -5.83 7.14 4.21
CA LEU A 124 -6.01 6.05 3.27
C LEU A 124 -7.24 5.18 3.57
N GLY A 125 -7.91 5.39 4.71
CA GLY A 125 -9.00 4.54 5.19
C GLY A 125 -8.55 3.14 5.59
N VAL A 126 -7.25 2.94 5.87
CA VAL A 126 -6.68 1.63 6.20
C VAL A 126 -6.68 1.43 7.71
N GLU A 127 -7.22 0.30 8.15
CA GLU A 127 -7.41 0.01 9.57
C GLU A 127 -6.74 -1.30 10.01
N LEU A 128 -6.35 -1.35 11.28
CA LEU A 128 -5.91 -2.59 11.92
C LEU A 128 -7.12 -3.48 12.24
N LEU A 129 -7.17 -4.64 11.60
CA LEU A 129 -8.20 -5.66 11.76
C LEU A 129 -7.72 -6.77 12.70
N GLY A 130 -8.65 -7.35 13.46
CA GLY A 130 -8.38 -8.49 14.33
C GLY A 130 -9.58 -9.43 14.41
N GLY A 131 -9.33 -10.66 14.85
CA GLY A 131 -10.36 -11.69 15.04
C GLY A 131 -11.16 -11.95 13.76
N GLU A 132 -12.48 -11.98 13.88
CA GLU A 132 -13.41 -12.31 12.79
C GLU A 132 -13.44 -11.28 11.66
N ARG A 133 -12.86 -10.08 11.85
CA ARG A 133 -12.76 -9.06 10.81
C ARG A 133 -11.67 -9.37 9.79
N LEU A 134 -10.69 -10.20 10.14
CA LEU A 134 -9.66 -10.66 9.22
C LEU A 134 -10.20 -11.77 8.33
N ASN A 135 -10.25 -11.50 7.02
CA ASN A 135 -10.66 -12.45 6.03
C ASN A 135 -9.81 -12.30 4.74
N LEU A 136 -9.04 -13.34 4.43
CA LEU A 136 -8.18 -13.43 3.25
C LEU A 136 -8.73 -14.37 2.17
N THR A 137 -9.99 -14.80 2.26
CA THR A 137 -10.58 -15.71 1.27
C THR A 137 -10.86 -14.99 -0.04
N GLU A 138 -10.55 -15.64 -1.16
CA GLU A 138 -10.95 -15.19 -2.50
C GLU A 138 -12.47 -14.93 -2.53
N GLY A 139 -12.89 -13.83 -3.16
CA GLY A 139 -14.30 -13.41 -3.23
C GLY A 139 -14.77 -12.52 -2.07
N TYR A 140 -14.01 -12.39 -0.97
CA TYR A 140 -14.40 -11.53 0.15
C TYR A 140 -14.57 -10.06 -0.25
N LEU A 141 -13.71 -9.53 -1.13
CA LEU A 141 -13.88 -8.17 -1.67
C LEU A 141 -15.22 -8.00 -2.39
N ASP A 142 -15.59 -8.96 -3.22
CA ASP A 142 -16.84 -8.90 -4.00
C ASP A 142 -18.08 -9.04 -3.10
N GLU A 143 -17.98 -9.84 -2.02
CA GLU A 143 -19.02 -9.88 -0.98
C GLU A 143 -19.24 -8.51 -0.33
N GLN A 144 -18.15 -7.80 0.01
CA GLN A 144 -18.26 -6.46 0.60
C GLN A 144 -18.74 -5.42 -0.42
N ARG A 145 -18.35 -5.54 -1.70
CA ARG A 145 -18.88 -4.70 -2.79
C ARG A 145 -20.38 -4.89 -2.97
N ALA A 146 -20.86 -6.14 -2.96
CA ALA A 146 -22.28 -6.45 -3.08
C ALA A 146 -23.12 -5.82 -1.96
N LYS A 147 -22.61 -5.81 -0.71
CA LYS A 147 -23.26 -5.14 0.43
C LYS A 147 -23.41 -3.63 0.24
N ARG A 148 -22.53 -3.01 -0.55
CA ARG A 148 -22.58 -1.58 -0.91
C ARG A 148 -23.33 -1.32 -2.23
N GLY A 149 -23.83 -2.37 -2.90
CA GLY A 149 -24.49 -2.25 -4.21
C GLY A 149 -23.55 -2.09 -5.40
N ALA A 150 -22.26 -2.35 -5.22
CA ALA A 150 -21.26 -2.27 -6.29
C ALA A 150 -21.16 -3.60 -7.05
N ALA A 151 -20.88 -3.53 -8.36
CA ALA A 151 -20.68 -4.71 -9.21
C ALA A 151 -19.42 -5.50 -8.79
N PRO A 152 -19.34 -6.82 -8.97
CA PRO A 152 -18.15 -7.58 -8.63
C PRO A 152 -16.94 -7.15 -9.49
N LEU A 153 -15.75 -7.27 -8.89
CA LEU A 153 -14.47 -7.17 -9.58
C LEU A 153 -14.23 -8.40 -10.45
N GLN A 154 -14.62 -9.59 -10.00
CA GLN A 154 -14.55 -10.79 -10.81
C GLN A 154 -15.63 -10.76 -11.90
N GLY A 155 -15.23 -10.82 -13.17
CA GLY A 155 -16.16 -10.80 -14.30
C GLY A 155 -15.54 -11.14 -15.64
#